data_AF-A0A8H7KWT1-F1
#
_entry.id   AF-A0A8H7KWT1-F1
#
_cell.length_a   1.000
_cell.length_b   1.000
_cell.length_c   1.000
_cell.angle_alpha   90.00
_cell.angle_beta   90.00
_cell.angle_gamma   90.00
#
_symmetry.space_group_name_H-M   'P 1'
#
loop_
_entity.id
_entity.type
_entity.pdbx_description
1 polymer ?
#
loop_
_entity_poly.entity_id
_entity_poly.type
_entity_poly.pdbx_seq_one_letter_code
_entity_poly.pdbx_strand_id
1 'polypeptide(L)'
;MRVPDYASDTSNPILSTVPTQRFFGISTATDHKSETQLRGWVDLVDRMYKVYNSSPLGRRKPLNPLEFARLVTGMNTDHAEDQKKLFRLFREWKEACEREMRGEEAILSAALADLIPLLWEETERNISDAGGREGWEALSADAREAREREAYRRVCIRLGQDEMDKLTPDERRYAALFIWGGCCMHKEMNSVKGGTRAMAAFWDEAGIPGPMKFLNRDNAAAANLGTSSAKPDLGPQ
;
A
#
# COMPACT_ATOMS: atom_id res chain seq x y z
N MET A 1 13.04 -20.20 -19.00
CA MET A 1 13.14 -19.65 -17.63
C MET A 1 13.68 -20.76 -16.74
N ARG A 2 14.94 -20.68 -16.26
CA ARG A 2 15.52 -21.69 -15.37
C ARG A 2 14.90 -21.53 -13.97
N VAL A 3 14.35 -22.61 -13.43
CA VAL A 3 13.83 -22.65 -12.06
C VAL A 3 15.02 -22.53 -11.09
N PRO A 4 14.97 -21.68 -10.05
CA PRO A 4 16.04 -21.60 -9.06
C PRO A 4 16.24 -22.94 -8.36
N ASP A 5 17.51 -23.33 -8.21
CA ASP A 5 17.90 -24.45 -7.36
C ASP A 5 17.83 -23.99 -5.90
N TYR A 6 16.96 -24.63 -5.11
CA TYR A 6 16.76 -24.36 -3.69
C TYR A 6 17.74 -25.14 -2.80
N ALA A 7 18.80 -25.73 -3.34
CA ALA A 7 19.79 -26.52 -2.60
C ALA A 7 20.89 -25.72 -1.88
N SER A 8 20.80 -24.39 -1.79
CA SER A 8 21.83 -23.59 -1.08
C SER A 8 21.58 -23.50 0.43
N ASP A 9 22.68 -23.63 1.17
CA ASP A 9 22.76 -23.53 2.63
C ASP A 9 22.11 -22.22 3.12
N THR A 10 21.10 -22.34 3.99
CA THR A 10 20.30 -21.23 4.49
C THR A 10 21.06 -20.29 5.44
N SER A 11 22.29 -20.62 5.82
CA SER A 11 23.13 -19.79 6.70
C SER A 11 23.71 -18.56 6.00
N ASN A 12 23.73 -18.53 4.66
CA ASN A 12 24.13 -17.35 3.88
C ASN A 12 23.31 -17.30 2.57
N PRO A 13 22.15 -16.62 2.54
CA PRO A 13 21.44 -16.44 1.28
C PRO A 13 22.35 -15.67 0.32
N ILE A 14 22.72 -16.31 -0.79
CA ILE A 14 23.41 -15.64 -1.90
C ILE A 14 22.39 -14.65 -2.47
N LEU A 15 22.45 -13.40 -2.01
CA LEU A 15 21.75 -12.29 -2.65
C LEU A 15 22.29 -12.18 -4.07
N SER A 16 21.46 -12.54 -5.05
CA SER A 16 21.75 -12.32 -6.46
C SER A 16 22.11 -10.84 -6.64
N THR A 17 23.37 -10.57 -7.01
CA THR A 17 23.86 -9.23 -7.33
C THR A 17 23.28 -8.69 -8.64
N VAL A 18 22.55 -9.53 -9.38
CA VAL A 18 21.83 -9.14 -10.60
C VAL A 18 20.46 -8.57 -10.21
N PRO A 19 20.19 -7.28 -10.49
CA PRO A 19 18.87 -6.70 -10.32
C PRO A 19 17.83 -7.54 -11.06
N THR A 20 16.86 -8.08 -10.32
CA THR A 20 15.83 -8.95 -10.89
C THR A 20 14.47 -8.31 -10.71
N GLN A 21 13.77 -8.08 -11.82
CA GLN A 21 12.37 -7.67 -11.77
C GLN A 21 11.51 -8.88 -11.40
N ARG A 22 10.81 -8.80 -10.27
CA ARG A 22 9.79 -9.75 -9.86
C ARG A 22 8.42 -9.13 -10.13
N PHE A 23 7.56 -9.88 -10.79
CA PHE A 23 6.23 -9.41 -11.15
C PHE A 23 5.20 -9.92 -10.14
N PHE A 24 4.43 -9.00 -9.56
CA PHE A 24 3.42 -9.29 -8.54
C PHE A 24 2.03 -9.61 -9.13
N GLY A 25 1.97 -9.86 -10.45
CA GLY A 25 0.74 -10.06 -11.18
C GLY A 25 0.06 -8.76 -11.62
N ILE A 26 -1.06 -8.90 -12.32
CA ILE A 26 -2.01 -7.81 -12.58
C ILE A 26 -3.30 -8.17 -11.88
N SER A 27 -3.82 -7.24 -11.08
CA SER A 27 -5.13 -7.33 -10.45
C SER A 27 -5.95 -6.09 -10.79
N THR A 28 -7.25 -6.26 -10.95
CA THR A 28 -8.18 -5.13 -11.10
C THR A 28 -8.44 -4.48 -9.75
N ALA A 29 -8.31 -3.16 -9.67
CA ALA A 29 -8.79 -2.41 -8.51
C ALA A 29 -10.32 -2.41 -8.53
N THR A 30 -10.94 -2.68 -7.38
CA THR A 30 -12.41 -2.69 -7.25
C THR A 30 -13.01 -1.29 -7.45
N ASP A 31 -12.30 -0.26 -6.98
CA ASP A 31 -12.61 1.15 -7.23
C ASP A 31 -11.31 2.00 -7.15
N HIS A 32 -11.46 3.32 -7.31
CA HIS A 32 -10.36 4.29 -7.25
C HIS A 32 -10.09 4.83 -5.84
N LYS A 33 -10.68 4.28 -4.78
CA LYS A 33 -10.46 4.78 -3.42
C LYS A 33 -9.16 4.22 -2.86
N SER A 34 -8.35 5.09 -2.26
CA SER A 34 -7.06 4.76 -1.67
C SER A 34 -7.16 3.62 -0.64
N GLU A 35 -8.22 3.59 0.17
CA GLU A 35 -8.47 2.56 1.17
C GLU A 35 -8.70 1.19 0.55
N THR A 36 -9.51 1.13 -0.51
CA THR A 36 -9.80 -0.11 -1.25
C THR A 36 -8.53 -0.62 -1.93
N GLN A 37 -7.72 0.29 -2.47
CA GLN A 37 -6.44 -0.05 -3.07
C GLN A 37 -5.45 -0.61 -2.04
N LEU A 38 -5.31 0.01 -0.86
CA LEU A 38 -4.47 -0.51 0.21
C LEU A 38 -4.96 -1.89 0.66
N ARG A 39 -6.28 -2.07 0.84
CA ARG A 39 -6.85 -3.39 1.18
C ARG A 39 -6.51 -4.43 0.12
N GLY A 40 -6.57 -4.08 -1.16
CA GLY A 40 -6.14 -4.96 -2.26
C GLY A 40 -4.68 -5.41 -2.13
N TRP A 41 -3.77 -4.52 -1.71
CA TRP A 41 -2.38 -4.89 -1.40
C TRP A 41 -2.28 -5.86 -0.23
N VAL A 42 -2.94 -5.55 0.89
CA VAL A 42 -2.93 -6.38 2.11
C VAL A 42 -3.47 -7.77 1.81
N ASP A 43 -4.63 -7.88 1.16
CA ASP A 43 -5.27 -9.15 0.82
C ASP A 43 -4.41 -9.98 -0.15
N LEU A 44 -3.76 -9.33 -1.11
CA LEU A 44 -2.88 -10.02 -2.05
C LEU A 44 -1.65 -10.61 -1.34
N VAL A 45 -0.99 -9.82 -0.49
CA VAL A 45 0.15 -10.27 0.31
C VAL A 45 -0.26 -11.42 1.22
N ASP A 46 -1.35 -11.26 1.98
CA ASP A 46 -1.86 -12.30 2.87
C ASP A 46 -2.14 -13.61 2.12
N ARG A 47 -2.80 -13.56 0.96
CA ARG A 47 -3.00 -14.75 0.12
C ARG A 47 -1.69 -15.40 -0.32
N MET A 48 -0.70 -14.62 -0.75
CA MET A 48 0.59 -15.15 -1.18
C MET A 48 1.32 -15.87 -0.05
N TYR A 49 1.37 -15.26 1.14
CA TYR A 49 1.99 -15.87 2.30
C TYR A 49 1.21 -17.09 2.80
N LYS A 50 -0.13 -17.07 2.76
CA LYS A 50 -0.95 -18.27 3.06
C LYS A 50 -0.64 -19.44 2.12
N VAL A 51 -0.54 -19.18 0.81
CA VAL A 51 -0.18 -20.21 -0.18
C VAL A 51 1.23 -20.73 0.08
N TYR A 52 2.21 -19.85 0.29
CA TYR A 52 3.58 -20.24 0.60
C TYR A 52 3.66 -21.06 1.90
N ASN A 53 3.09 -20.57 3.00
CA ASN A 53 3.11 -21.22 4.32
C ASN A 53 2.36 -22.56 4.33
N SER A 54 1.41 -22.77 3.41
CA SER A 54 0.72 -24.05 3.23
C SER A 54 1.53 -25.09 2.47
N SER A 55 2.58 -24.67 1.73
CA SER A 55 3.44 -25.55 0.92
C SER A 55 4.37 -26.42 1.79
N PRO A 56 4.94 -27.53 1.26
CA PRO A 56 5.88 -28.36 2.00
C PRO A 56 7.13 -27.63 2.51
N LEU A 57 7.55 -26.56 1.84
CA LEU A 57 8.67 -25.72 2.28
C LEU A 57 8.21 -24.73 3.35
N GLY A 58 7.09 -24.04 3.13
CA GLY A 58 6.55 -23.07 4.08
C GLY A 58 6.13 -23.69 5.41
N ARG A 59 5.66 -24.95 5.43
CA ARG A 59 5.40 -25.65 6.70
C ARG A 59 6.66 -25.91 7.53
N ARG A 60 7.81 -26.06 6.87
CA ARG A 60 9.11 -26.24 7.53
C ARG A 60 9.76 -24.91 7.92
N LYS A 61 9.56 -23.88 7.08
CA LYS A 61 10.09 -22.53 7.27
C LYS A 61 9.00 -21.50 6.92
N PRO A 62 8.06 -21.25 7.84
CA PRO A 62 7.00 -20.28 7.60
C PRO A 62 7.59 -18.87 7.55
N LEU A 63 6.96 -18.01 6.76
CA LEU A 63 7.29 -16.60 6.66
C LEU A 63 6.17 -15.75 7.27
N ASN A 64 6.57 -14.64 7.90
CA ASN A 64 5.62 -13.69 8.47
C ASN A 64 5.13 -12.71 7.38
N PRO A 65 3.81 -12.63 7.11
CA PRO A 65 3.25 -11.68 6.13
C PRO A 65 3.63 -10.22 6.36
N LEU A 66 3.88 -9.82 7.61
CA LEU A 66 4.27 -8.45 7.96
C LEU A 66 5.64 -8.05 7.39
N GLU A 67 6.52 -9.03 7.12
CA GLU A 67 7.84 -8.78 6.54
C GLU A 67 7.76 -8.07 5.19
N PHE A 68 6.69 -8.32 4.42
CA PHE A 68 6.49 -7.65 3.14
C PHE A 68 6.53 -6.13 3.31
N ALA A 69 5.77 -5.60 4.27
CA ALA A 69 5.69 -4.17 4.52
C ALA A 69 7.06 -3.60 4.96
N ARG A 70 7.82 -4.34 5.76
CA ARG A 70 9.21 -3.97 6.15
C ARG A 70 10.14 -3.89 4.96
N LEU A 71 10.01 -4.77 3.97
CA LEU A 71 10.83 -4.78 2.75
C LEU A 71 10.46 -3.69 1.74
N VAL A 72 9.22 -3.19 1.72
CA VAL A 72 8.84 -2.13 0.78
C VAL A 72 9.45 -0.80 1.21
N THR A 73 10.33 -0.23 0.37
CA THR A 73 11.01 1.05 0.64
C THR A 73 10.44 2.24 -0.11
N GLY A 74 9.45 2.01 -0.97
CA GLY A 74 8.77 3.08 -1.68
C GLY A 74 7.73 2.59 -2.68
N MET A 75 7.04 3.55 -3.27
CA MET A 75 6.08 3.31 -4.34
C MET A 75 6.17 4.37 -5.43
N ASN A 76 5.86 3.98 -6.65
CA ASN A 76 5.72 4.87 -7.79
C ASN A 76 4.27 4.81 -8.27
N THR A 77 3.57 5.93 -8.16
CA THR A 77 2.17 6.09 -8.55
C THR A 77 2.00 7.42 -9.27
N ASP A 78 0.85 7.62 -9.92
CA ASP A 78 0.56 8.92 -10.52
C ASP A 78 0.39 10.03 -9.47
N HIS A 79 0.15 11.28 -9.91
CA HIS A 79 0.05 12.44 -9.02
C HIS A 79 -1.38 12.72 -8.53
N ALA A 80 -2.35 11.84 -8.80
CA ALA A 80 -3.72 12.02 -8.37
C ALA A 80 -3.83 12.01 -6.83
N GLU A 81 -4.84 12.70 -6.28
CA GLU A 81 -4.99 12.86 -4.83
C GLU A 81 -5.28 11.52 -4.12
N ASP A 82 -5.98 10.60 -4.78
CA ASP A 82 -6.17 9.23 -4.30
C ASP A 82 -4.85 8.47 -4.23
N GLN A 83 -3.93 8.67 -5.18
CA GLN A 83 -2.60 8.04 -5.16
C GLN A 83 -1.68 8.64 -4.08
N LYS A 84 -1.76 9.96 -3.84
CA LYS A 84 -1.07 10.59 -2.71
C LYS A 84 -1.60 10.09 -1.37
N LYS A 85 -2.92 9.92 -1.25
CA LYS A 85 -3.54 9.36 -0.05
C LYS A 85 -3.16 7.88 0.13
N LEU A 86 -3.13 7.09 -0.95
CA LEU A 86 -2.65 5.70 -0.90
C LEU A 86 -1.22 5.64 -0.36
N PHE A 87 -0.32 6.51 -0.83
CA PHE A 87 1.05 6.60 -0.32
C PHE A 87 1.10 6.81 1.21
N ARG A 88 0.28 7.73 1.74
CA ARG A 88 0.22 8.00 3.18
C ARG A 88 -0.32 6.79 3.96
N LEU A 89 -1.41 6.20 3.49
CA LEU A 89 -2.02 5.02 4.11
C LEU A 89 -1.07 3.82 4.11
N PHE A 90 -0.33 3.61 3.03
CA PHE A 90 0.64 2.52 2.94
C PHE A 90 1.82 2.74 3.89
N ARG A 91 2.28 3.99 4.04
CA ARG A 91 3.33 4.33 5.03
C ARG A 91 2.85 4.05 6.45
N GLU A 92 1.63 4.45 6.80
CA GLU A 92 1.02 4.15 8.10
C GLU A 92 0.89 2.65 8.34
N TRP A 93 0.46 1.90 7.31
CA TRP A 93 0.40 0.44 7.37
C TRP A 93 1.79 -0.19 7.59
N LYS A 94 2.81 0.28 6.86
CA LYS A 94 4.20 -0.15 7.05
C LYS A 94 4.67 0.08 8.48
N GLU A 95 4.45 1.27 9.03
CA GLU A 95 4.83 1.60 10.40
C GLU A 95 4.08 0.73 11.42
N ALA A 96 2.80 0.41 11.17
CA ALA A 96 2.04 -0.49 12.01
C ALA A 96 2.61 -1.93 11.98
N CYS A 97 2.95 -2.46 10.80
CA CYS A 97 3.59 -3.76 10.66
C CYS A 97 4.97 -3.79 11.35
N GLU A 98 5.79 -2.76 11.16
CA GLU A 98 7.10 -2.63 11.79
C GLU A 98 7.01 -2.68 13.32
N ARG A 99 6.05 -1.95 13.89
CA ARG A 99 5.76 -1.98 15.32
C ARG A 99 5.37 -3.38 15.76
N GLU A 100 4.40 -4.01 15.10
CA GLU A 100 3.93 -5.35 15.45
C GLU A 100 5.07 -6.39 15.43
N MET A 101 5.91 -6.40 14.39
CA MET A 101 7.05 -7.32 14.27
C MET A 101 8.11 -7.11 15.36
N ARG A 102 8.44 -5.86 15.71
CA ARG A 102 9.36 -5.60 16.83
C ARG A 102 8.79 -6.12 18.15
N GLY A 103 7.48 -6.08 18.31
CA GLY A 103 6.79 -6.72 19.41
C GLY A 103 7.00 -8.23 19.47
N GLU A 104 6.84 -8.91 18.34
CA GLU A 104 7.08 -10.35 18.24
C GLU A 104 8.54 -10.70 18.57
N GLU A 105 9.49 -9.92 18.05
CA GLU A 105 10.93 -10.06 18.35
C GLU A 105 11.22 -9.84 19.84
N ALA A 106 10.57 -8.86 20.46
CA ALA A 106 10.68 -8.58 21.89
C ALA A 106 10.12 -9.71 22.75
N ILE A 107 8.96 -10.29 22.38
CA ILE A 107 8.37 -11.45 23.08
C ILE A 107 9.33 -12.65 23.05
N LEU A 108 9.91 -12.94 21.88
CA LEU A 108 10.86 -14.05 21.73
C LEU A 108 12.14 -13.86 22.55
N SER A 109 12.50 -12.61 22.85
CA SER A 109 13.72 -12.24 23.58
C SER A 109 13.48 -12.02 25.08
N ALA A 110 12.23 -11.82 25.50
CA ALA A 110 11.88 -11.47 26.87
C ALA A 110 11.92 -12.68 27.82
N ALA A 111 12.23 -12.42 29.10
CA ALA A 111 12.06 -13.43 30.13
C ALA A 111 10.56 -13.65 30.40
N LEU A 112 10.17 -14.91 30.65
CA LEU A 112 8.77 -15.24 30.92
C LEU A 112 8.19 -14.45 32.10
N ALA A 113 9.00 -14.13 33.11
CA ALA A 113 8.61 -13.33 34.27
C ALA A 113 8.12 -11.92 33.87
N ASP A 114 8.69 -11.33 32.80
CA ASP A 114 8.31 -10.00 32.32
C ASP A 114 7.05 -10.06 31.44
N LEU A 115 6.81 -11.19 30.78
CA LEU A 115 5.64 -11.40 29.92
C LEU A 115 4.37 -11.76 30.71
N ILE A 116 4.50 -12.49 31.83
CA ILE A 116 3.34 -12.94 32.64
C ILE A 116 2.39 -11.79 33.00
N PRO A 117 2.85 -10.62 33.51
CA PRO A 117 1.96 -9.52 33.84
C PRO A 117 1.18 -8.99 32.63
N LEU A 118 1.82 -8.92 31.46
CA LEU A 118 1.18 -8.44 30.23
C LEU A 118 0.11 -9.42 29.72
N LEU A 119 0.42 -10.71 29.74
CA LEU A 119 -0.51 -11.77 29.35
C LEU A 119 -1.70 -11.86 30.32
N TRP A 120 -1.44 -11.64 31.62
CA TRP A 120 -2.49 -11.59 32.63
C TRP A 120 -3.44 -10.41 32.40
N GLU A 121 -2.89 -9.21 32.17
CA GLU A 121 -3.68 -8.01 31.86
C GLU A 121 -4.61 -8.24 30.65
N GLU A 122 -4.10 -8.83 29.58
CA GLU A 122 -4.89 -9.09 28.38
C GLU A 122 -5.91 -10.22 28.54
N THR A 123 -5.61 -11.20 29.39
CA THR A 123 -6.54 -12.27 29.78
C THR A 123 -7.71 -11.71 30.57
N GLU A 124 -7.43 -10.90 31.59
CA GLU A 124 -8.46 -10.21 32.39
C GLU A 124 -9.32 -9.30 31.51
N ARG A 125 -8.70 -8.56 30.58
CA ARG A 125 -9.43 -7.75 29.59
C ARG A 125 -10.37 -8.60 28.74
N ASN A 126 -9.88 -9.70 28.17
CA ASN A 126 -10.69 -10.58 27.33
C ASN A 126 -11.88 -11.20 28.09
N ILE A 127 -11.69 -11.55 29.37
CA ILE A 127 -12.76 -12.04 30.25
C ILE A 127 -13.78 -10.93 30.53
N SER A 128 -13.31 -9.73 30.90
CA SER A 128 -14.17 -8.57 31.15
C SER A 128 -15.01 -8.22 29.91
N ASP A 129 -14.38 -8.17 28.73
CA ASP A 129 -15.04 -7.90 27.45
C ASP A 129 -16.02 -9.01 27.01
N ALA A 130 -15.97 -10.17 27.64
CA ALA A 130 -16.94 -11.24 27.45
C ALA A 130 -18.12 -11.14 28.41
N GLY A 131 -18.15 -10.15 29.32
CA GLY A 131 -19.17 -10.02 30.37
C GLY A 131 -18.77 -10.74 31.67
N GLY A 132 -17.48 -10.99 31.88
CA GLY A 132 -16.97 -11.73 33.03
C GLY A 132 -16.75 -13.21 32.73
N ARG A 133 -16.44 -13.98 33.79
CA ARG A 133 -16.00 -15.38 33.66
C ARG A 133 -17.03 -16.29 33.02
N GLU A 134 -18.31 -16.15 33.38
CA GLU A 134 -19.40 -16.94 32.78
C GLU A 134 -19.54 -16.64 31.29
N GLY A 135 -19.45 -15.37 30.90
CA GLY A 135 -19.50 -14.96 29.51
C GLY A 135 -18.31 -15.49 28.70
N TRP A 136 -17.11 -15.48 29.28
CA TRP A 136 -15.92 -16.11 28.69
C TRP A 136 -16.07 -17.62 28.52
N GLU A 137 -16.56 -18.30 29.56
CA GLU A 137 -16.81 -19.74 29.56
C GLU A 137 -17.96 -20.16 28.63
N ALA A 138 -18.85 -19.24 28.26
CA ALA A 138 -19.89 -19.46 27.26
C ALA A 138 -19.43 -19.28 25.80
N LEU A 139 -18.27 -18.66 25.55
CA LEU A 139 -17.74 -18.49 24.20
C LEU A 139 -17.38 -19.83 23.55
N SER A 140 -17.59 -19.94 22.23
CA SER A 140 -17.08 -21.05 21.42
C SER A 140 -15.54 -21.06 21.38
N ALA A 141 -14.96 -22.20 21.06
CA ALA A 141 -13.51 -22.33 20.90
C ALA A 141 -12.96 -21.33 19.88
N ASP A 142 -13.58 -21.21 18.71
CA ASP A 142 -13.18 -20.26 17.66
C ASP A 142 -13.23 -18.80 18.12
N ALA A 143 -14.26 -18.44 18.91
CA ALA A 143 -14.41 -17.09 19.44
C ALA A 143 -13.35 -16.77 20.50
N ARG A 144 -12.99 -17.73 21.35
CA ARG A 144 -11.88 -17.58 22.32
C ARG A 144 -10.55 -17.45 21.60
N GLU A 145 -10.27 -18.34 20.65
CA GLU A 145 -9.02 -18.32 19.88
C GLU A 145 -8.86 -16.99 19.12
N ALA A 146 -9.94 -16.44 18.55
CA ALA A 146 -9.92 -15.12 17.92
C ALA A 146 -9.56 -14.00 18.91
N ARG A 147 -10.11 -14.02 20.12
CA ARG A 147 -9.80 -13.03 21.17
C ARG A 147 -8.39 -13.19 21.72
N GLU A 148 -7.89 -14.43 21.84
CA GLU A 148 -6.52 -14.72 22.25
C GLU A 148 -5.50 -14.24 21.20
N ARG A 149 -5.77 -14.46 19.91
CA ARG A 149 -4.93 -13.90 18.83
C ARG A 149 -4.89 -12.38 18.86
N GLU A 150 -6.02 -11.73 19.10
CA GLU A 150 -6.06 -10.27 19.20
C GLU A 150 -5.36 -9.76 20.47
N ALA A 151 -5.48 -10.46 21.60
CA ALA A 151 -4.71 -10.16 22.81
C ALA A 151 -3.20 -10.25 22.56
N TYR A 152 -2.74 -11.34 21.95
CA TYR A 152 -1.34 -11.50 21.54
C TYR A 152 -0.88 -10.33 20.66
N ARG A 153 -1.69 -9.95 19.67
CA ARG A 153 -1.42 -8.82 18.79
C ARG A 153 -1.28 -7.50 19.57
N ARG A 154 -2.15 -7.23 20.54
CA ARG A 154 -2.05 -6.03 21.39
C ARG A 154 -0.78 -6.01 22.22
N VAL A 155 -0.36 -7.16 22.77
CA VAL A 155 0.93 -7.27 23.46
C VAL A 155 2.09 -6.96 22.51
N CYS A 156 2.07 -7.52 21.29
CA CYS A 156 3.08 -7.22 20.27
C CYS A 156 3.12 -5.73 19.95
N ILE A 157 1.98 -5.10 19.71
CA ILE A 157 1.91 -3.66 19.42
C ILE A 157 2.49 -2.83 20.57
N ARG A 158 2.18 -3.18 21.82
CA ARG A 158 2.69 -2.47 23.01
C ARG A 158 4.21 -2.61 23.13
N LEU A 159 4.73 -3.83 23.15
CA LEU A 159 6.18 -4.08 23.26
C LEU A 159 6.94 -3.51 22.06
N GLY A 160 6.35 -3.62 20.87
CA GLY A 160 6.92 -3.06 19.66
C GLY A 160 6.98 -1.54 19.66
N GLN A 161 6.01 -0.88 20.30
CA GLN A 161 6.06 0.57 20.51
C GLN A 161 7.20 0.92 21.47
N ASP A 162 7.35 0.18 22.57
CA ASP A 162 8.45 0.38 23.52
C ASP A 162 9.83 0.18 22.84
N GLU A 163 9.97 -0.81 21.97
CA GLU A 163 11.19 -1.01 21.17
C GLU A 163 11.42 0.09 20.13
N MET A 164 10.35 0.57 19.49
CA MET A 164 10.43 1.68 18.53
C MET A 164 10.85 3.00 19.18
N ASP A 165 10.47 3.21 20.44
CA ASP A 165 10.81 4.43 21.19
C ASP A 165 12.23 4.43 21.75
N LYS A 166 12.88 3.25 21.81
CA LYS A 166 14.31 3.11 22.11
C LYS A 166 15.22 3.44 20.92
N LEU A 167 14.67 3.48 19.71
CA LEU A 167 15.47 3.73 18.50
C LEU A 167 16.03 5.13 18.46
N THR A 168 17.25 5.24 17.94
CA THR A 168 17.81 6.54 17.55
C THR A 168 17.01 7.14 16.37
N PRO A 169 17.09 8.47 16.17
CA PRO A 169 16.43 9.12 15.04
C PRO A 169 16.78 8.51 13.67
N ASP A 170 18.04 8.08 13.49
CA ASP A 170 18.50 7.47 12.24
C ASP A 170 17.94 6.07 12.05
N GLU A 171 17.95 5.21 13.08
CA GLU A 171 17.35 3.88 13.01
C GLU A 171 15.85 3.96 12.73
N ARG A 172 15.15 4.88 13.41
CA ARG A 172 13.72 5.13 13.18
C ARG A 172 13.46 5.58 11.75
N ARG A 173 14.33 6.42 11.18
CA ARG A 173 14.24 6.85 9.78
C ARG A 173 14.40 5.69 8.81
N TYR A 174 15.32 4.76 9.07
CA TYR A 174 15.50 3.57 8.23
C TYR A 174 14.32 2.60 8.37
N ALA A 175 13.82 2.37 9.59
CA ALA A 175 12.65 1.52 9.83
C ALA A 175 11.38 2.05 9.13
N ALA A 176 11.19 3.38 9.15
CA ALA A 176 10.07 4.05 8.51
C ALA A 176 10.32 4.43 7.04
N LEU A 177 11.44 3.98 6.43
CA LEU A 177 11.82 4.42 5.08
C LEU A 177 10.75 4.02 4.06
N PHE A 178 10.10 5.03 3.49
CA PHE A 178 9.10 4.85 2.45
C PHE A 178 9.05 6.07 1.51
N ILE A 179 9.61 5.90 0.31
CA ILE A 179 9.81 6.98 -0.67
C ILE A 179 8.69 6.97 -1.70
N TRP A 180 8.12 8.14 -1.99
CA TRP A 180 7.22 8.31 -3.13
C TRP A 180 8.02 8.78 -4.35
N GLY A 181 8.01 7.98 -5.42
CA GLY A 181 8.64 8.35 -6.69
C GLY A 181 7.84 9.38 -7.48
N GLY A 182 6.52 9.46 -7.27
CA GLY A 182 5.61 10.28 -8.08
C GLY A 182 5.60 9.89 -9.56
N CYS A 183 4.81 10.61 -10.35
CA CYS A 183 4.67 10.26 -11.76
C CYS A 183 5.80 10.82 -12.63
N CYS A 184 6.51 9.93 -13.34
CA CYS A 184 7.49 10.34 -14.35
C CYS A 184 6.86 10.80 -15.69
N MET A 185 5.58 10.49 -15.94
CA MET A 185 4.94 10.67 -17.25
C MET A 185 4.33 12.06 -17.48
N HIS A 186 3.92 12.77 -16.42
CA HIS A 186 3.25 14.08 -16.55
C HIS A 186 4.16 15.25 -16.98
N LYS A 187 5.47 15.00 -17.18
CA LYS A 187 6.35 15.96 -17.87
C LYS A 187 5.96 16.13 -19.35
N GLU A 188 5.38 15.10 -19.97
CA GLU A 188 4.95 15.16 -21.37
C GLU A 188 3.69 16.04 -21.50
N MET A 189 2.66 15.83 -20.68
CA MET A 189 1.44 16.64 -20.73
C MET A 189 1.67 18.14 -20.43
N ASN A 190 2.61 18.49 -19.55
CA ASN A 190 2.98 19.90 -19.33
C ASN A 190 3.71 20.50 -20.54
N SER A 191 4.52 19.69 -21.24
CA SER A 191 5.15 20.10 -22.49
C SER A 191 4.11 20.28 -23.61
N VAL A 192 3.11 19.41 -23.69
CA VAL A 192 1.97 19.55 -24.61
C VAL A 192 1.16 20.80 -24.29
N LYS A 193 0.84 21.07 -23.01
CA LYS A 193 0.15 22.32 -22.61
C LYS A 193 0.95 23.57 -22.98
N GLY A 194 2.26 23.55 -22.74
CA GLY A 194 3.18 24.63 -23.14
C GLY A 194 3.21 24.81 -24.65
N GLY A 195 3.32 23.72 -25.41
CA GLY A 195 3.30 23.69 -26.86
C GLY A 195 1.98 24.25 -27.43
N THR A 196 0.83 23.78 -26.93
CA THR A 196 -0.48 24.29 -27.34
C THR A 196 -0.61 25.79 -27.08
N ARG A 197 -0.14 26.29 -25.93
CA ARG A 197 -0.18 27.72 -25.61
C ARG A 197 0.73 28.53 -26.54
N ALA A 198 1.93 28.04 -26.81
CA ALA A 198 2.88 28.71 -27.71
C ALA A 198 2.36 28.74 -29.16
N MET A 199 1.78 27.63 -29.64
CA MET A 199 1.17 27.58 -30.96
C MET A 199 -0.05 28.50 -31.08
N ALA A 200 -0.89 28.58 -30.04
CA ALA A 200 -2.01 29.52 -29.99
C ALA A 200 -1.54 30.97 -30.15
N ALA A 201 -0.52 31.38 -29.37
CA ALA A 201 0.06 32.71 -29.48
C ALA A 201 0.70 32.97 -30.85
N PHE A 202 1.39 31.97 -31.42
CA PHE A 202 2.01 32.10 -32.74
C PHE A 202 1.01 32.37 -33.86
N TRP A 203 -0.15 31.71 -33.88
CA TRP A 203 -1.17 31.96 -34.92
C TRP A 203 -1.67 33.40 -34.87
N ASP A 204 -1.92 33.92 -33.66
CA ASP A 204 -2.32 35.31 -33.45
C ASP A 204 -1.23 36.30 -33.89
N GLU A 205 0.03 36.07 -33.48
CA GLU A 205 1.18 36.92 -33.83
C GLU A 205 1.49 36.90 -35.34
N ALA A 206 1.37 35.75 -35.99
CA ALA A 206 1.64 35.59 -37.41
C ALA A 206 0.48 36.04 -38.32
N GLY A 207 -0.68 36.38 -37.74
CA GLY A 207 -1.88 36.71 -38.50
C GLY A 207 -2.40 35.54 -39.34
N ILE A 208 -2.11 34.30 -38.93
CA ILE A 208 -2.51 33.08 -39.63
C ILE A 208 -3.80 32.56 -38.97
N PRO A 209 -4.82 32.17 -39.74
CA PRO A 209 -6.01 31.53 -39.17
C PRO A 209 -5.62 30.32 -38.33
N GLY A 210 -5.95 30.37 -37.04
CA GLY A 210 -5.75 29.26 -36.12
C GLY A 210 -6.62 28.03 -36.47
N PRO A 211 -6.41 26.91 -35.78
CA PRO A 211 -7.14 25.67 -36.03
C PRO A 211 -8.65 25.86 -35.84
N MET A 212 -9.41 25.31 -36.77
CA MET A 212 -10.87 25.33 -36.73
C MET A 212 -11.40 24.50 -35.54
N LYS A 213 -12.40 25.05 -34.83
CA LYS A 213 -13.04 24.38 -33.70
C LYS A 213 -13.90 23.22 -34.19
N PHE A 214 -13.37 22.00 -34.11
CA PHE A 214 -14.17 20.79 -34.30
C PHE A 214 -14.94 20.46 -33.02
N LEU A 215 -16.27 20.55 -33.10
CA LEU A 215 -17.15 20.20 -32.00
C LEU A 215 -17.32 18.68 -31.94
N ASN A 216 -17.24 18.10 -30.74
CA ASN A 216 -17.69 16.72 -30.54
C ASN A 216 -19.21 16.62 -30.72
N ARG A 217 -19.76 15.41 -30.83
CA ARG A 217 -21.19 15.19 -31.16
C ARG A 217 -22.15 15.96 -30.24
N ASP A 218 -21.88 15.97 -28.95
CA ASP A 218 -22.76 16.61 -27.96
C ASP A 218 -22.62 18.14 -28.01
N ASN A 219 -21.41 18.65 -28.20
CA ASN A 219 -21.14 20.08 -28.39
C ASN A 219 -21.69 20.59 -29.73
N ALA A 220 -21.70 19.76 -30.77
CA ALA A 220 -22.29 20.09 -32.07
C ALA A 220 -23.82 20.19 -31.97
N ALA A 221 -24.46 19.27 -31.23
CA ALA A 221 -25.89 19.34 -30.94
C ALA A 221 -26.25 20.61 -30.16
N ALA A 222 -25.46 20.98 -29.14
CA ALA A 222 -25.67 22.20 -28.38
C ALA A 222 -25.44 23.48 -29.20
N ALA A 223 -24.42 23.52 -30.05
CA ALA A 223 -24.14 24.66 -30.93
C ALA A 223 -25.24 24.90 -31.98
N ASN A 224 -25.86 23.82 -32.48
CA ASN A 224 -26.98 23.91 -33.42
C ASN A 224 -28.28 24.44 -32.77
N LEU A 225 -28.39 24.37 -31.44
CA LEU A 225 -29.53 24.86 -30.66
C LEU A 225 -29.33 26.30 -30.14
N GLY A 226 -28.11 26.84 -30.21
CA GLY A 226 -27.76 28.19 -29.74
C GLY A 226 -27.87 29.28 -30.81
N THR A 227 -28.03 30.54 -30.40
CA THR A 227 -28.01 31.73 -31.29
C THR A 227 -26.61 31.96 -31.90
N SER A 228 -26.54 32.74 -32.99
CA SER A 228 -25.47 32.72 -34.01
C SER A 228 -24.03 32.96 -33.55
N SER A 229 -23.77 33.27 -32.29
CA SER A 229 -22.42 33.33 -31.70
C SER A 229 -21.79 31.96 -31.44
N ALA A 230 -22.55 30.86 -31.59
CA ALA A 230 -22.07 29.48 -31.43
C ALA A 230 -21.82 28.72 -32.75
N LYS A 231 -22.08 29.33 -33.91
CA LYS A 231 -21.83 28.67 -35.21
C LYS A 231 -20.35 28.80 -35.58
N PRO A 232 -19.67 27.70 -35.95
CA PRO A 232 -18.30 27.78 -36.47
C PRO A 232 -18.31 28.56 -37.79
N ASP A 233 -17.35 29.47 -37.94
CA ASP A 233 -17.15 30.26 -39.15
C ASP A 233 -16.74 29.31 -40.30
N LEU A 234 -17.66 29.06 -41.21
CA LEU A 234 -17.40 28.32 -42.43
C LEU A 234 -16.81 29.34 -43.42
N GLY A 235 -15.48 29.39 -43.49
CA GLY A 235 -14.75 30.22 -44.44
C GLY A 235 -15.25 30.02 -45.89
N PRO A 236 -15.02 31.00 -46.77
CA PRO A 236 -15.59 31.01 -48.12
C PRO A 236 -15.11 29.81 -48.94
N GLN A 237 -16.05 29.19 -49.67
CA GLN A 237 -15.80 28.11 -50.65
C GLN A 237 -15.08 28.62 -51.88
#